data_AF-A0A2U3JZD8-F1
#
_entry.id   AF-A0A2U3JZD8-F1
#
_cell.length_a   1.000
_cell.length_b   1.000
_cell.length_c   1.000
_cell.angle_alpha   90.00
_cell.angle_beta   90.00
_cell.angle_gamma   90.00
#
_symmetry.space_group_name_H-M   'P 1'
#
loop_
_entity.id
_entity.type
_entity.pdbx_description
1 polymer ?
#
loop_
_entity_poly.entity_id
_entity_poly.type
_entity_poly.pdbx_seq_one_letter_code
_entity_poly.pdbx_strand_id
1 'polypeptide(L)'
;MATVSSNSNADSIRQYAIDKYVSPARHRRDKTFSINVGGVHKDLGLNNRIPAVCSALTSRKFVIENRLHLISKTGPPSGKSTTVTYTYEFVDGGEDRKTLDRHDAWNRLRGALKDVFAELGGGENYLRNERANFYGPGKDR
;
A
#
# COMPACT_ATOMS: atom_id res chain seq x y z
N MET A 1 -13.05 13.00 -28.25
CA MET A 1 -13.47 14.36 -27.80
C MET A 1 -12.78 14.65 -26.47
N ALA A 2 -11.67 15.39 -26.50
CA ALA A 2 -10.95 15.78 -25.29
C ALA A 2 -11.61 17.03 -24.71
N THR A 3 -12.18 16.92 -23.51
CA THR A 3 -12.73 18.05 -22.77
C THR A 3 -11.57 18.95 -22.33
N VAL A 4 -11.41 20.07 -23.02
CA VAL A 4 -10.50 21.16 -22.65
C VAL A 4 -11.05 21.79 -21.36
N SER A 5 -10.54 21.33 -20.22
CA SER A 5 -10.90 21.93 -18.93
C SER A 5 -10.25 23.30 -18.84
N SER A 6 -11.11 24.33 -18.70
CA SER A 6 -10.75 25.71 -18.37
C SER A 6 -9.50 25.82 -17.49
N ASN A 7 -8.55 26.70 -17.87
CA ASN A 7 -7.34 27.13 -17.14
C ASN A 7 -7.66 27.63 -15.71
N SER A 8 -8.08 26.71 -14.84
CA SER A 8 -8.30 26.97 -13.44
C SER A 8 -6.95 26.84 -12.76
N ASN A 9 -6.53 27.87 -12.02
CA ASN A 9 -5.28 27.84 -11.25
C ASN A 9 -5.12 26.54 -10.42
N ALA A 10 -6.24 25.96 -9.95
CA ALA A 10 -6.27 24.68 -9.26
C ALA A 10 -5.79 23.48 -10.10
N ASP A 11 -6.06 23.48 -11.41
CA ASP A 11 -5.63 22.41 -12.32
C ASP A 11 -4.13 22.50 -12.60
N SER A 12 -3.63 23.71 -12.85
CA SER A 12 -2.19 23.97 -12.99
C SER A 12 -1.40 23.56 -11.74
N ILE A 13 -1.94 23.81 -10.54
CA ILE A 13 -1.34 23.35 -9.28
C ILE A 13 -1.27 21.82 -9.22
N ARG A 14 -2.33 21.11 -9.66
CA ARG A 14 -2.36 19.64 -9.66
C ARG A 14 -1.34 19.08 -10.65
N GLN A 15 -1.33 19.59 -11.89
CA GLN A 15 -0.37 19.17 -12.91
C GLN A 15 1.07 19.38 -12.45
N TYR A 16 1.38 20.54 -11.87
CA TYR A 16 2.69 20.81 -11.32
C TYR A 16 3.07 19.85 -10.19
N ALA A 17 2.14 19.55 -9.27
CA ALA A 17 2.38 18.60 -8.20
C ALA A 17 2.64 17.17 -8.74
N ILE A 18 1.94 16.78 -9.82
CA ILE A 18 2.11 15.49 -10.47
C ILE A 18 3.49 15.39 -11.13
N ASP A 19 3.88 16.38 -11.92
CA ASP A 19 5.16 16.39 -12.63
C ASP A 19 6.35 16.41 -11.65
N LYS A 20 6.30 17.30 -10.66
CA LYS A 20 7.43 17.56 -9.76
C LYS A 20 7.59 16.55 -8.62
N TYR A 21 6.48 16.00 -8.10
CA TYR A 21 6.51 15.13 -6.92
C TYR A 21 6.03 13.71 -7.22
N VAL A 22 4.84 13.56 -7.81
CA VAL A 22 4.22 12.23 -8.01
C VAL A 22 5.02 11.39 -9.02
N SER A 23 5.35 11.97 -10.17
CA SER A 23 6.08 11.29 -11.25
C SER A 23 7.46 10.80 -10.80
N PRO A 24 8.34 11.62 -10.20
CA PRO A 24 9.64 11.14 -9.74
C PRO A 24 9.52 10.15 -8.57
N ALA A 25 8.58 10.34 -7.63
CA ALA A 25 8.36 9.38 -6.55
C ALA A 25 7.88 8.01 -7.07
N ARG A 26 7.06 8.02 -8.13
CA ARG A 26 6.62 6.79 -8.82
C ARG A 26 7.76 6.11 -9.57
N HIS A 27 8.64 6.88 -10.23
CA HIS A 27 9.85 6.33 -10.87
C HIS A 27 10.82 5.72 -9.85
N ARG A 28 10.96 6.34 -8.67
CA ARG A 28 11.78 5.84 -7.57
C ARG A 28 11.15 4.65 -6.82
N ARG A 29 9.87 4.35 -7.08
CA ARG A 29 9.06 3.38 -6.32
C ARG A 29 9.06 3.66 -4.82
N ASP A 30 9.11 4.94 -4.45
CA ASP A 30 8.96 5.36 -3.06
C ASP A 30 7.55 5.05 -2.59
N LYS A 31 7.41 4.54 -1.36
CA LYS A 31 6.09 4.25 -0.76
C LYS A 31 5.39 5.52 -0.31
N THR A 32 6.17 6.48 0.17
CA THR A 32 5.69 7.72 0.79
C THR A 32 6.51 8.90 0.29
N PHE A 33 5.85 10.04 0.12
CA PHE A 33 6.50 11.29 -0.25
C PHE A 33 5.79 12.49 0.37
N SER A 34 6.53 13.58 0.52
CA SER A 34 6.01 14.81 1.12
C SER A 34 6.03 15.95 0.11
N ILE A 35 4.93 16.72 0.07
CA ILE A 35 4.78 17.91 -0.76
C ILE A 35 4.73 19.13 0.16
N ASN A 36 5.64 20.09 -0.06
CA ASN A 36 5.64 21.36 0.64
C ASN A 36 4.79 22.41 -0.11
N VAL A 37 3.78 22.96 0.55
CA VAL A 37 2.85 23.94 -0.04
C VAL A 37 3.56 25.24 -0.42
N GLY A 38 4.50 25.72 0.41
CA GLY A 38 5.24 26.95 0.15
C GLY A 38 6.18 26.83 -1.04
N GLY A 39 6.79 25.65 -1.25
CA GLY A 39 7.58 25.35 -2.44
C GLY A 39 6.73 25.45 -3.70
N VAL A 40 5.57 24.76 -3.71
CA VAL A 40 4.63 24.79 -4.85
C VAL A 40 4.11 26.20 -5.12
N HIS A 41 3.76 26.96 -4.08
CA HIS A 41 3.27 28.33 -4.21
C HIS A 41 4.32 29.29 -4.77
N LYS A 42 5.59 29.17 -4.32
CA LYS A 42 6.70 29.99 -4.81
C LYS A 42 7.01 29.69 -6.27
N ASP A 43 7.06 28.41 -6.64
CA ASP A 43 7.43 27.99 -7.99
C ASP A 43 6.36 28.37 -9.03
N LEU A 44 5.08 28.30 -8.66
CA LEU A 44 3.96 28.74 -9.50
C LEU A 44 3.74 30.25 -9.52
N GLY A 45 4.50 31.03 -8.72
CA GLY A 45 4.39 32.49 -8.67
C GLY A 45 2.99 33.01 -8.30
N LEU A 46 2.20 32.22 -7.57
CA LEU A 46 0.82 32.57 -7.24
C LEU A 46 0.80 33.69 -6.18
N ASN A 47 0.07 34.77 -6.42
CA ASN A 47 -0.03 35.86 -5.44
C ASN A 47 -1.22 35.64 -4.48
N ASN A 48 -0.93 35.43 -3.20
CA ASN A 48 -1.91 35.30 -2.11
C ASN A 48 -2.94 34.16 -2.29
N ARG A 49 -2.56 33.05 -2.94
CA ARG A 49 -3.45 31.90 -3.21
C ARG A 49 -3.04 30.60 -2.53
N ILE A 50 -2.36 30.69 -1.39
CA ILE A 50 -2.05 29.54 -0.51
C ILE A 50 -3.28 28.65 -0.23
N PRO A 51 -4.48 29.17 0.12
CA PRO A 51 -5.65 28.32 0.34
C PRO A 51 -6.11 27.58 -0.93
N ALA A 52 -5.88 28.12 -2.12
CA ALA A 52 -6.21 27.43 -3.37
C ALA A 52 -5.28 26.22 -3.60
N VAL A 53 -3.99 26.35 -3.23
CA VAL A 53 -3.02 25.23 -3.29
C VAL A 53 -3.41 24.12 -2.31
N CYS A 54 -3.71 24.49 -1.05
CA CYS A 54 -4.20 23.57 -0.03
C CYS A 54 -5.45 22.79 -0.50
N SER A 55 -6.45 23.51 -1.02
CA SER A 55 -7.67 22.91 -1.55
C SER A 55 -7.39 22.00 -2.74
N ALA A 56 -6.49 22.38 -3.65
CA ALA A 56 -6.13 21.56 -4.82
C ALA A 56 -5.41 20.25 -4.42
N LEU A 57 -4.48 20.31 -3.47
CA LEU A 57 -3.72 19.16 -2.96
C LEU A 57 -4.55 18.23 -2.07
N THR A 58 -5.55 18.77 -1.37
CA THR A 58 -6.48 17.99 -0.53
C THR A 58 -7.71 17.52 -1.33
N SER A 59 -7.85 17.94 -2.59
CA SER A 59 -9.00 17.58 -3.43
C SER A 59 -9.06 16.07 -3.67
N ARG A 60 -10.26 15.48 -3.56
CA ARG A 60 -10.49 14.06 -3.90
C ARG A 60 -10.05 13.72 -5.33
N LYS A 61 -10.23 14.65 -6.28
CA LYS A 61 -9.77 14.48 -7.67
C LYS A 61 -8.28 14.14 -7.74
N PHE A 62 -7.43 14.89 -7.03
CA PHE A 62 -5.99 14.69 -7.01
C PHE A 62 -5.61 13.35 -6.37
N VAL A 63 -6.23 13.04 -5.22
CA VAL A 63 -5.95 11.85 -4.43
C VAL A 63 -6.38 10.57 -5.17
N ILE A 64 -7.58 10.55 -5.74
CA ILE A 64 -8.15 9.37 -6.44
C ILE A 64 -7.44 9.13 -7.78
N GLU A 65 -7.27 10.17 -8.59
CA GLU A 65 -6.67 10.06 -9.93
C GLU A 65 -5.22 9.56 -9.87
N ASN A 66 -4.49 9.95 -8.83
CA ASN A 66 -3.10 9.55 -8.62
C ASN A 66 -2.92 8.36 -7.68
N ARG A 67 -4.02 7.74 -7.20
CA ARG A 67 -4.01 6.63 -6.22
C ARG A 67 -3.14 6.91 -4.99
N LEU A 68 -3.29 8.12 -4.47
CA LEU A 68 -2.57 8.60 -3.29
C LEU A 68 -3.46 8.45 -2.06
N HIS A 69 -2.85 8.38 -0.89
CA HIS A 69 -3.53 8.47 0.39
C HIS A 69 -2.82 9.50 1.25
N LEU A 70 -3.56 10.47 1.81
CA LEU A 70 -2.99 11.49 2.66
C LEU A 70 -2.76 10.90 4.06
N ILE A 71 -1.50 10.71 4.45
CA ILE A 71 -1.15 10.11 5.75
C ILE A 71 -0.94 11.15 6.84
N SER A 72 -0.47 12.34 6.50
CA SER A 72 -0.22 13.37 7.50
C SER A 72 -0.20 14.76 6.90
N LYS A 73 -0.57 15.73 7.73
CA LYS A 73 -0.45 17.16 7.46
C LYS A 73 0.39 17.75 8.58
N THR A 74 1.61 18.17 8.26
CA THR A 74 2.54 18.76 9.22
C THR A 74 2.66 20.26 8.94
N GLY A 75 2.32 21.11 9.91
CA GLY A 75 2.45 22.56 9.80
C GLY A 75 1.95 23.27 11.06
N PRO A 76 2.27 24.57 11.22
CA PRO A 76 1.83 25.34 12.39
C PRO A 76 0.29 25.36 12.46
N PRO A 77 -0.29 25.37 13.69
CA PRO A 77 -1.72 25.14 13.94
C PRO A 77 -2.65 26.12 13.24
N SER A 78 -2.13 27.23 12.73
CA SER A 78 -2.90 28.22 11.96
C SER A 78 -3.36 27.73 10.58
N GLY A 79 -2.79 26.65 10.01
CA GLY A 79 -3.27 26.03 8.77
C GLY A 79 -3.28 26.91 7.51
N LYS A 80 -2.73 28.13 7.60
CA LYS A 80 -2.75 29.20 6.58
C LYS A 80 -1.36 29.66 6.16
N SER A 81 -0.31 28.94 6.57
CA SER A 81 1.08 29.37 6.37
C SER A 81 1.78 28.57 5.26
N THR A 82 2.80 29.18 4.65
CA THR A 82 3.64 28.61 3.58
C THR A 82 4.41 27.36 4.01
N THR A 83 4.48 27.03 5.30
CA THR A 83 5.23 25.89 5.83
C THR A 83 4.42 24.59 5.93
N VAL A 84 3.17 24.55 5.46
CA VAL A 84 2.37 23.31 5.48
C VAL A 84 2.99 22.28 4.55
N THR A 85 3.21 21.08 5.08
CA THR A 85 3.70 19.92 4.35
C THR A 85 2.66 18.82 4.42
N TYR A 86 2.28 18.30 3.24
CA TYR A 86 1.37 17.16 3.12
C TYR A 86 2.18 15.92 2.79
N THR A 87 2.04 14.88 3.60
CA THR A 87 2.68 13.60 3.34
C THR A 87 1.65 12.63 2.77
N TYR A 88 1.96 12.08 1.61
CA TYR A 88 1.14 11.14 0.87
C TYR A 88 1.83 9.79 0.79
N GLU A 89 1.03 8.73 0.75
CA GLU A 89 1.44 7.35 0.51
C GLU A 89 0.79 6.85 -0.78
N PHE A 90 1.52 6.05 -1.56
CA PHE A 90 0.96 5.39 -2.74
C PHE A 90 0.17 4.15 -2.32
N VAL A 91 -1.11 4.08 -2.72
CA VAL A 91 -2.00 2.96 -2.41
C VAL A 91 -1.62 1.69 -3.21
N ASP A 92 -0.89 1.86 -4.31
CA ASP A 92 -0.48 0.77 -5.23
C ASP A 92 0.47 -0.26 -4.58
N GLY A 93 1.15 0.07 -3.46
CA GLY A 93 2.23 -0.74 -2.90
C GLY A 93 1.91 -1.59 -1.67
N GLY A 94 0.70 -1.47 -1.09
CA GLY A 94 0.42 -1.97 0.26
C GLY A 94 -0.61 -3.10 0.38
N GLU A 95 -1.60 -3.16 -0.51
CA GLU A 95 -2.75 -4.03 -0.32
C GLU A 95 -2.62 -5.39 -1.03
N ASP A 96 -1.87 -5.44 -2.13
CA ASP A 96 -1.71 -6.67 -2.91
C ASP A 96 -0.83 -7.72 -2.20
N ARG A 97 0.09 -7.27 -1.33
CA ARG A 97 1.05 -8.17 -0.66
C ARG A 97 0.49 -8.87 0.58
N LYS A 98 -0.61 -8.38 1.18
CA LYS A 98 -1.19 -8.98 2.39
C LYS A 98 -2.22 -10.07 2.11
N THR A 99 -2.84 -10.06 0.93
CA THR A 99 -3.92 -11.01 0.57
C THR A 99 -3.41 -12.23 -0.20
N LEU A 100 -2.27 -12.12 -0.90
CA LEU A 100 -1.66 -13.24 -1.62
C LEU A 100 -0.96 -14.27 -0.72
N ASP A 101 -0.71 -13.97 0.56
CA ASP A 101 0.15 -14.80 1.41
C ASP A 101 -0.61 -15.91 2.18
N ARG A 102 -1.87 -15.68 2.58
CA ARG A 102 -2.56 -16.63 3.47
C ARG A 102 -2.93 -17.94 2.78
N HIS A 103 -3.40 -17.88 1.53
CA HIS A 103 -3.80 -19.07 0.79
C HIS A 103 -2.58 -19.85 0.26
N ASP A 104 -1.47 -19.16 -0.04
CA ASP A 104 -0.19 -19.77 -0.40
C ASP A 104 0.45 -20.47 0.80
N ALA A 105 0.41 -19.85 1.99
CA ALA A 105 0.94 -20.43 3.22
C ALA A 105 0.26 -21.77 3.60
N TRP A 106 -1.07 -21.87 3.52
CA TRP A 106 -1.78 -23.12 3.78
C TRP A 106 -1.51 -24.20 2.73
N ASN A 107 -1.35 -23.80 1.46
CA ASN A 107 -0.99 -24.73 0.40
C ASN A 107 0.45 -25.25 0.54
N ARG A 108 1.38 -24.45 1.08
CA ARG A 108 2.75 -24.88 1.41
C ARG A 108 2.82 -25.88 2.56
N LEU A 109 1.86 -25.83 3.49
CA LEU A 109 1.75 -26.81 4.58
C LEU A 109 1.24 -28.18 4.10
N ARG A 110 0.52 -28.24 2.96
CA ARG A 110 0.04 -29.51 2.39
C ARG A 110 1.22 -30.38 1.97
N GLY A 111 1.39 -31.51 2.64
CA GLY A 111 2.44 -32.47 2.31
C GLY A 111 3.80 -32.15 2.93
N ALA A 112 3.88 -31.25 3.91
CA ALA A 112 5.13 -30.92 4.62
C ALA A 112 5.83 -32.13 5.28
N LEU A 113 5.10 -33.24 5.50
CA LEU A 113 5.63 -34.50 6.05
C LEU A 113 5.62 -35.66 5.04
N LYS A 114 5.40 -35.38 3.75
CA LYS A 114 5.26 -36.43 2.73
C LYS A 114 6.49 -37.33 2.66
N ASP A 115 7.69 -36.75 2.65
CA ASP A 115 8.93 -37.50 2.51
C ASP A 115 9.20 -38.38 3.74
N VAL A 116 8.99 -37.84 4.95
CA VAL A 116 9.10 -38.59 6.21
C VAL A 116 8.13 -39.78 6.22
N PHE A 117 6.87 -39.56 5.84
CA PHE A 117 5.90 -40.65 5.76
C PHE A 117 6.24 -41.64 4.64
N ALA A 118 6.87 -41.22 3.55
CA ALA A 118 7.31 -42.13 2.49
C ALA A 118 8.42 -43.07 2.99
N GLU A 119 9.38 -42.56 3.78
CA GLU A 119 10.43 -43.37 4.42
C GLU A 119 9.86 -44.41 5.40
N LEU A 120 8.74 -44.10 6.05
CA LEU A 120 8.04 -44.99 6.98
C LEU A 120 7.07 -45.98 6.28
N GLY A 121 7.14 -46.08 4.95
CA GLY A 121 6.29 -46.97 4.14
C GLY A 121 4.90 -46.42 3.83
N GLY A 122 4.72 -45.11 3.94
CA GLY A 122 3.46 -44.39 3.74
C GLY A 122 2.74 -44.06 5.06
N GLY A 123 2.00 -42.96 5.07
CA GLY A 123 1.28 -42.49 6.29
C GLY A 123 0.27 -43.51 6.83
N GLU A 124 -0.41 -44.23 5.94
CA GLU A 124 -1.33 -45.31 6.32
C GLU A 124 -0.61 -46.49 6.97
N ASN A 125 0.60 -46.82 6.50
CA ASN A 125 1.40 -47.89 7.06
C ASN A 125 1.93 -47.53 8.45
N TYR A 126 2.40 -46.28 8.60
CA TYR A 126 2.78 -45.73 9.90
C TYR A 126 1.63 -45.77 10.91
N LEU A 127 0.44 -45.27 10.53
CA LEU A 127 -0.73 -45.28 11.42
C LEU A 127 -1.18 -46.68 11.79
N ARG A 128 -1.09 -47.64 10.86
CA ARG A 128 -1.39 -49.05 11.13
C ARG A 128 -0.41 -49.63 12.15
N ASN A 129 0.88 -49.37 11.98
CA ASN A 129 1.92 -49.84 12.89
C ASN A 129 1.78 -49.22 14.29
N GLU A 130 1.50 -47.91 14.37
CA GLU A 130 1.21 -47.24 15.63
C GLU A 130 -0.04 -47.79 16.31
N ARG A 131 -1.14 -48.02 15.59
CA ARG A 131 -2.35 -48.63 16.17
C ARG A 131 -2.10 -50.05 16.66
N ALA A 132 -1.36 -50.86 15.90
CA ALA A 132 -1.01 -52.23 16.30
C ALA A 132 -0.14 -52.24 17.57
N ASN A 133 0.77 -51.27 17.72
CA ASN A 133 1.56 -51.12 18.94
C ASN A 133 0.79 -50.47 20.10
N PHE A 134 -0.21 -49.63 19.82
CA PHE A 134 -1.04 -48.99 20.84
C PHE A 134 -1.98 -49.99 21.52
N TYR A 135 -2.56 -50.89 20.73
CA TYR A 135 -3.28 -52.06 21.25
C TYR A 135 -2.31 -53.25 21.30
N GLY A 136 -1.40 -53.25 22.28
CA GLY A 136 -0.49 -54.39 22.52
C GLY A 136 -1.23 -55.74 22.64
N PRO A 137 -0.53 -56.88 22.51
CA PRO A 137 -1.18 -58.19 22.38
C PRO A 137 -2.01 -58.53 23.62
N GLY A 138 -3.32 -58.72 23.40
CA GLY A 138 -4.24 -59.39 24.30
C GLY A 138 -4.60 -58.64 25.58
N LYS A 139 -5.65 -57.82 25.52
CA LYS A 139 -6.51 -57.62 26.69
C LYS A 139 -7.96 -57.97 26.36
N ASP A 140 -8.13 -59.19 25.86
CA ASP A 140 -9.38 -59.93 26.00
C ASP A 140 -9.43 -60.48 27.44
N ARG A 141 -10.25 -59.82 28.28
CA ARG A 141 -10.84 -60.41 29.48
C ARG A 141 -12.33 -60.12 29.46
#